data_AF-A0AAU2QFY7-F1
#
_entry.id   AF-A0AAU2QFY7-F1
#
_cell.length_a   1.000
_cell.length_b   1.000
_cell.length_c   1.000
_cell.angle_alpha   90.00
_cell.angle_beta   90.00
_cell.angle_gamma   90.00
#
_symmetry.space_group_name_H-M   'P 1'
#
loop_
_entity.id
_entity.type
_entity.pdbx_description
1 polymer ?
#
loop_
_entity_poly.entity_id
_entity_poly.type
_entity_poly.pdbx_seq_one_letter_code
_entity_poly.pdbx_strand_id
1 'polypeptide(L)'
;MKNKQRSGWGPAGQQAQQHYLVEPRHLAGGGDLRFVTEYLRASGWKDKSKTGGPVVFDSPDKSVRIGYDPYTQPGGWTISGKPTRKEEAWHATLGRQVPVEIVAGVTDALTRPRSAHAPTVWAPLKAQGWETERGQHFTARSPDGDVVVRFHQSASGQAHWWAGARNEHGTVWQATFTPSTPMHLVQAFSTALADPQPVMRPLGHVPPSQRIRTTSVSVLPSQLSAWQQARITAARAATWASNAFASSRARPQGAGTRPYAKAGRMR
;
A
#
# COMPACT_ATOMS: atom_id res chain seq x y z
N MET A 1 4.03 46.22 34.81
CA MET A 1 3.42 46.12 33.46
C MET A 1 2.84 44.72 33.30
N LYS A 2 1.51 44.59 33.19
CA LYS A 2 0.80 43.29 33.12
C LYS A 2 0.79 42.79 31.67
N ASN A 3 1.51 41.70 31.39
CA ASN A 3 1.44 41.02 30.11
C ASN A 3 0.09 40.29 29.97
N LYS A 4 -0.81 40.87 29.16
CA LYS A 4 -2.01 40.19 28.69
C LYS A 4 -1.61 39.16 27.63
N GLN A 5 -1.60 37.88 28.00
CA GLN A 5 -1.65 36.80 27.01
C GLN A 5 -2.95 36.93 26.22
N ARG A 6 -2.84 37.18 24.92
CA ARG A 6 -3.96 37.06 23.99
C ARG A 6 -4.26 35.58 23.79
N SER A 7 -5.39 35.14 24.33
CA SER A 7 -6.00 33.84 24.04
C SER A 7 -6.50 33.85 22.59
N GLY A 8 -5.73 33.25 21.68
CA GLY A 8 -6.16 32.98 20.32
C GLY A 8 -7.25 31.91 20.29
N TRP A 9 -8.45 32.29 19.88
CA TRP A 9 -9.56 31.39 19.59
C TRP A 9 -9.26 30.58 18.31
N GLY A 10 -8.93 29.31 18.51
CA GLY A 10 -8.88 28.21 17.55
C GLY A 10 -9.13 26.92 18.35
N PRO A 11 -9.47 25.76 17.74
CA PRO A 11 -9.89 24.58 18.48
C PRO A 11 -8.82 24.20 19.52
N ALA A 12 -9.14 24.47 20.79
CA ALA A 12 -8.39 24.25 22.03
C ALA A 12 -6.86 24.08 21.90
N GLY A 13 -6.09 25.16 22.14
CA GLY A 13 -4.73 25.09 22.71
C GLY A 13 -3.69 24.14 22.08
N GLN A 14 -3.87 23.73 20.82
CA GLN A 14 -2.96 22.76 20.20
C GLN A 14 -1.60 23.39 19.92
N GLN A 15 -0.54 22.76 20.42
CA GLN A 15 0.83 23.15 20.11
C GLN A 15 1.27 22.40 18.85
N ALA A 16 1.81 23.16 17.87
CA ALA A 16 2.39 22.56 16.68
C ALA A 16 3.57 21.66 17.06
N GLN A 17 3.62 20.48 16.47
CA GLN A 17 4.63 19.47 16.71
C GLN A 17 5.61 19.42 15.54
N GLN A 18 6.89 19.30 15.87
CA GLN A 18 7.96 19.20 14.89
C GLN A 18 7.90 17.84 14.16
N HIS A 19 7.83 17.90 12.84
CA HIS A 19 7.87 16.75 11.94
C HIS A 19 8.93 16.99 10.85
N TYR A 20 9.25 15.95 10.11
CA TYR A 20 10.17 15.99 8.98
C TYR A 20 9.51 15.35 7.76
N LEU A 21 9.57 16.04 6.64
CA LEU A 21 9.38 15.43 5.33
C LEU A 21 10.70 14.76 4.94
N VAL A 22 10.65 13.44 4.76
CA VAL A 22 11.82 12.59 4.52
C VAL A 22 11.85 12.15 3.06
N GLU A 23 12.99 12.40 2.40
CA GLU A 23 13.30 11.95 1.04
C GLU A 23 14.71 11.32 0.98
N PRO A 24 14.93 10.30 0.14
CA PRO A 24 13.93 9.58 -0.64
C PRO A 24 13.05 8.68 0.26
N ARG A 25 11.79 8.49 -0.12
CA ARG A 25 10.80 7.82 0.75
C ARG A 25 11.19 6.41 1.14
N HIS A 26 11.91 5.70 0.27
CA HIS A 26 12.32 4.32 0.49
C HIS A 26 13.33 4.18 1.64
N LEU A 27 13.97 5.26 2.09
CA LEU A 27 14.85 5.28 3.26
C LEU A 27 14.18 5.83 4.53
N ALA A 28 12.89 6.17 4.50
CA ALA A 28 12.21 6.80 5.62
C ALA A 28 11.87 5.85 6.79
N GLY A 29 12.29 4.59 6.71
CA GLY A 29 12.02 3.56 7.72
C GLY A 29 10.55 3.14 7.78
N GLY A 30 10.28 2.13 8.61
CA GLY A 30 8.99 1.43 8.68
C GLY A 30 7.78 2.34 8.93
N GLY A 31 7.92 3.40 9.72
CA GLY A 31 6.82 4.33 10.02
C GLY A 31 5.73 3.75 10.93
N ASP A 32 4.59 4.43 11.01
CA ASP A 32 3.47 4.04 11.90
C ASP A 32 2.56 3.00 11.24
N LEU A 33 2.46 1.81 11.85
CA LEU A 33 1.62 0.70 11.37
C LEU A 33 0.15 1.09 11.21
N ARG A 34 -0.35 2.10 11.95
CA ARG A 34 -1.72 2.61 11.83
C ARG A 34 -2.04 3.11 10.43
N PHE A 35 -1.03 3.52 9.65
CA PHE A 35 -1.19 3.92 8.26
C PHE A 35 -1.78 2.80 7.37
N VAL A 36 -1.45 1.53 7.69
CA VAL A 36 -1.95 0.33 7.02
C VAL A 36 -3.15 -0.25 7.79
N THR A 37 -3.03 -0.42 9.11
CA THR A 37 -4.03 -1.17 9.89
C THR A 37 -5.38 -0.46 9.98
N GLU A 38 -5.42 0.86 10.13
CA GLU A 38 -6.69 1.59 10.13
C GLU A 38 -7.35 1.60 8.75
N TYR A 39 -6.55 1.63 7.68
CA TYR A 39 -7.07 1.53 6.31
C TYR A 39 -7.70 0.14 6.09
N LEU A 40 -7.06 -0.94 6.55
CA LEU A 40 -7.61 -2.30 6.46
C LEU A 40 -8.93 -2.44 7.24
N ARG A 41 -8.99 -1.95 8.48
CA ARG A 41 -10.24 -1.94 9.27
C ARG A 41 -11.34 -1.17 8.56
N ALA A 42 -11.02 0.02 8.04
CA ALA A 42 -11.94 0.86 7.29
C ALA A 42 -12.42 0.19 5.98
N SER A 43 -11.60 -0.70 5.42
CA SER A 43 -11.90 -1.46 4.21
C SER A 43 -12.68 -2.76 4.46
N GLY A 44 -13.05 -3.05 5.71
CA GLY A 44 -13.82 -4.23 6.10
C GLY A 44 -13.01 -5.48 6.41
N TRP A 45 -11.67 -5.39 6.48
CA TRP A 45 -10.84 -6.51 6.89
C TRP A 45 -11.03 -6.81 8.37
N LYS A 46 -10.99 -8.10 8.72
CA LYS A 46 -11.19 -8.54 10.10
C LYS A 46 -9.86 -8.58 10.83
N ASP A 47 -9.73 -7.72 11.85
CA ASP A 47 -8.62 -7.75 12.78
C ASP A 47 -8.68 -9.02 13.65
N LYS A 48 -7.59 -9.78 13.66
CA LYS A 48 -7.38 -11.05 14.37
C LYS A 48 -6.21 -10.96 15.35
N SER A 49 -5.66 -9.76 15.53
CA SER A 49 -4.54 -9.50 16.42
C SER A 49 -4.92 -9.83 17.86
N LYS A 50 -3.95 -10.37 18.62
CA LYS A 50 -4.09 -10.59 20.06
C LYS A 50 -3.25 -9.57 20.81
N THR A 51 -3.67 -9.19 22.02
CA THR A 51 -2.89 -8.29 22.88
C THR A 51 -1.49 -8.85 23.09
N GLY A 52 -0.46 -8.05 22.80
CA GLY A 52 0.95 -8.45 22.90
C GLY A 52 1.43 -9.42 21.80
N GLY A 53 0.57 -9.78 20.84
CA GLY A 53 0.92 -10.64 19.72
C GLY A 53 1.14 -9.88 18.41
N PRO A 54 1.42 -10.60 17.31
CA PRO A 54 1.53 -10.01 15.99
C PRO A 54 0.20 -9.40 15.55
N VAL A 55 0.31 -8.41 14.67
CA VAL A 55 -0.85 -7.84 13.99
C VAL A 55 -1.29 -8.83 12.91
N VAL A 56 -2.59 -9.17 12.86
CA VAL A 56 -3.12 -10.12 11.88
C VAL A 56 -4.45 -9.64 11.35
N PHE A 57 -4.62 -9.67 10.03
CA PHE A 57 -5.86 -9.33 9.34
C PHE A 57 -6.25 -10.41 8.35
N ASP A 58 -7.53 -10.80 8.35
CA ASP A 58 -8.13 -11.65 7.32
C ASP A 58 -9.01 -10.79 6.39
N SER A 59 -8.91 -11.04 5.09
CA SER A 59 -9.80 -10.42 4.10
C SER A 59 -11.26 -10.81 4.35
N PRO A 60 -12.25 -10.01 3.90
CA PRO A 60 -13.68 -10.31 4.10
C PRO A 60 -14.09 -11.70 3.60
N ASP A 61 -13.52 -12.13 2.48
CA ASP A 61 -13.73 -13.44 1.85
C ASP A 61 -12.78 -14.54 2.38
N LYS A 62 -11.90 -14.21 3.33
CA LYS A 62 -10.90 -15.10 3.95
C LYS A 62 -9.91 -15.73 2.95
N SER A 63 -9.77 -15.15 1.76
CA SER A 63 -8.83 -15.61 0.73
C SER A 63 -7.42 -15.09 0.96
N VAL A 64 -7.27 -13.91 1.60
CA VAL A 64 -5.98 -13.27 1.87
C VAL A 64 -5.81 -13.03 3.36
N ARG A 65 -4.58 -13.24 3.85
CA ARG A 65 -4.16 -12.90 5.20
C ARG A 65 -2.96 -11.95 5.16
N ILE A 66 -3.02 -10.90 5.97
CA ILE A 66 -1.92 -9.97 6.21
C ILE A 66 -1.47 -10.14 7.66
N GLY A 67 -0.17 -10.22 7.88
CA GLY A 67 0.45 -10.25 9.20
C GLY A 67 1.58 -9.25 9.33
N TYR A 68 1.81 -8.73 10.53
CA TYR A 68 3.04 -8.03 10.88
C TYR A 68 3.58 -8.54 12.21
N ASP A 69 4.80 -9.06 12.19
CA ASP A 69 5.52 -9.53 13.37
C ASP A 69 6.98 -9.06 13.31
N PRO A 70 7.40 -8.10 14.16
CA PRO A 70 8.77 -7.60 14.16
C PRO A 70 9.78 -8.57 14.79
N TYR A 71 9.33 -9.61 15.49
CA TYR A 71 10.18 -10.52 16.27
C TYR A 71 10.46 -11.85 15.55
N THR A 72 9.74 -12.14 14.47
CA THR A 72 10.06 -13.27 13.58
C THR A 72 11.34 -13.01 12.78
N GLN A 73 11.92 -14.07 12.18
CA GLN A 73 13.09 -13.95 11.31
C GLN A 73 12.78 -14.52 9.91
N PRO A 74 12.78 -13.69 8.84
CA PRO A 74 12.90 -12.23 8.86
C PRO A 74 11.63 -11.56 9.37
N GLY A 75 11.78 -10.53 10.22
CA GLY A 75 10.66 -9.80 10.79
C GLY A 75 10.09 -8.74 9.84
N GLY A 76 8.80 -8.45 9.98
CA GLY A 76 8.09 -7.48 9.16
C GLY A 76 6.71 -7.95 8.73
N TRP A 77 6.33 -7.59 7.50
CA TRP A 77 5.03 -7.89 6.92
C TRP A 77 5.05 -9.20 6.15
N THR A 78 3.96 -9.96 6.32
CA THR A 78 3.64 -11.15 5.52
C THR A 78 2.28 -10.96 4.89
N ILE A 79 2.16 -11.27 3.60
CA ILE A 79 0.90 -11.19 2.86
C ILE A 79 0.75 -12.49 2.08
N SER A 80 -0.31 -13.25 2.35
CA SER A 80 -0.51 -14.58 1.76
C SER A 80 -1.90 -14.70 1.17
N GLY A 81 -1.98 -15.17 -0.07
CA GLY A 81 -3.24 -15.57 -0.70
C GLY A 81 -3.38 -17.09 -0.76
N LYS A 82 -4.58 -17.58 -0.43
CA LYS A 82 -4.94 -18.99 -0.61
C LYS A 82 -5.05 -19.33 -2.09
N PRO A 83 -4.77 -20.59 -2.45
CA PRO A 83 -5.02 -21.05 -3.81
C PRO A 83 -6.52 -21.00 -4.12
N THR A 84 -6.86 -20.68 -5.35
CA THR A 84 -8.20 -20.78 -5.91
C THR A 84 -8.18 -21.80 -7.06
N ARG A 85 -9.32 -22.04 -7.72
CA ARG A 85 -9.37 -22.91 -8.90
C ARG A 85 -8.49 -22.42 -10.06
N LYS A 86 -8.18 -21.12 -10.12
CA LYS A 86 -7.45 -20.48 -11.23
C LYS A 86 -6.09 -19.89 -10.85
N GLU A 87 -5.84 -19.69 -9.56
CA GLU A 87 -4.65 -19.00 -9.05
C GLU A 87 -4.00 -19.89 -7.99
N GLU A 88 -2.68 -20.06 -8.07
CA GLU A 88 -1.91 -20.78 -7.04
C GLU A 88 -1.84 -19.99 -5.74
N ALA A 89 -1.44 -20.66 -4.66
CA ALA A 89 -1.10 -19.96 -3.42
C ALA A 89 0.07 -19.00 -3.69
N TRP A 90 0.02 -17.82 -3.09
CA TRP A 90 1.08 -16.82 -3.24
C TRP A 90 1.43 -16.20 -1.90
N HIS A 91 2.64 -15.67 -1.84
CA HIS A 91 3.19 -15.07 -0.63
C HIS A 91 4.09 -13.89 -0.96
N ALA A 92 4.03 -12.87 -0.12
CA ALA A 92 4.93 -11.74 -0.14
C ALA A 92 5.45 -11.47 1.28
N THR A 93 6.75 -11.19 1.37
CA THR A 93 7.41 -10.74 2.59
C THR A 93 7.97 -9.34 2.36
N LEU A 94 7.74 -8.43 3.30
CA LEU A 94 8.33 -7.09 3.28
C LEU A 94 8.96 -6.83 4.64
N GLY A 95 10.26 -6.57 4.67
CA GLY A 95 11.00 -6.40 5.93
C GLY A 95 10.48 -5.25 6.78
N ARG A 96 10.76 -5.29 8.09
CA ARG A 96 10.27 -4.29 9.07
C ARG A 96 10.59 -2.82 8.72
N GLN A 97 11.66 -2.57 7.96
CA GLN A 97 12.10 -1.24 7.57
C GLN A 97 11.52 -0.76 6.24
N VAL A 98 10.71 -1.58 5.54
CA VAL A 98 9.96 -1.12 4.37
C VAL A 98 8.95 -0.06 4.84
N PRO A 99 9.00 1.16 4.32
CA PRO A 99 8.05 2.21 4.68
C PRO A 99 6.59 1.78 4.54
N VAL A 100 5.77 2.08 5.53
CA VAL A 100 4.32 1.78 5.52
C VAL A 100 3.59 2.35 4.30
N GLU A 101 4.09 3.42 3.69
CA GLU A 101 3.55 3.99 2.45
C GLU A 101 3.76 3.06 1.24
N ILE A 102 4.87 2.31 1.22
CA ILE A 102 5.15 1.30 0.19
C ILE A 102 4.34 0.04 0.45
N VAL A 103 4.27 -0.40 1.71
CA VAL A 103 3.40 -1.52 2.13
C VAL A 103 1.94 -1.23 1.78
N ALA A 104 1.49 0.00 2.04
CA ALA A 104 0.16 0.48 1.70
C ALA A 104 -0.16 0.38 0.21
N GLY A 105 0.82 0.58 -0.67
CA GLY A 105 0.63 0.36 -2.10
C GLY A 105 0.08 -1.04 -2.41
N VAL A 106 0.63 -2.06 -1.77
CA VAL A 106 0.19 -3.46 -1.92
C VAL A 106 -1.14 -3.70 -1.20
N THR A 107 -1.26 -3.28 0.06
CA THR A 107 -2.44 -3.58 0.87
C THR A 107 -3.68 -2.85 0.37
N ASP A 108 -3.55 -1.61 -0.08
CA ASP A 108 -4.65 -0.83 -0.64
C ASP A 108 -5.13 -1.44 -1.98
N ALA A 109 -4.21 -2.01 -2.77
CA ALA A 109 -4.57 -2.68 -4.02
C ALA A 109 -5.44 -3.93 -3.79
N LEU A 110 -5.31 -4.59 -2.63
CA LEU A 110 -6.17 -5.72 -2.25
C LEU A 110 -7.60 -5.29 -1.90
N THR A 111 -7.84 -4.01 -1.62
CA THR A 111 -9.17 -3.49 -1.26
C THR A 111 -9.91 -2.86 -2.44
N ARG A 112 -9.26 -2.77 -3.60
CA ARG A 112 -9.78 -2.08 -4.79
C ARG A 112 -10.12 -3.09 -5.89
N PRO A 113 -11.09 -2.77 -6.77
CA PRO A 113 -11.35 -3.58 -7.95
C PRO A 113 -10.09 -3.69 -8.82
N ARG A 114 -9.84 -4.88 -9.37
CA ARG A 114 -8.74 -5.10 -10.33
C ARG A 114 -9.01 -4.27 -11.59
N SER A 115 -7.98 -3.57 -12.08
CA SER A 115 -8.02 -2.91 -13.39
C SER A 115 -8.22 -3.95 -14.49
N ALA A 116 -8.95 -3.59 -15.55
CA ALA A 116 -9.07 -4.40 -16.75
C ALA A 116 -7.78 -4.39 -17.61
N HIS A 117 -6.88 -3.41 -17.37
CA HIS A 117 -5.62 -3.31 -18.07
C HIS A 117 -4.60 -4.32 -17.56
N ALA A 118 -3.82 -4.90 -18.47
CA ALA A 118 -2.74 -5.82 -18.12
C ALA A 118 -1.72 -5.12 -17.22
N PRO A 119 -1.35 -5.72 -16.07
CA PRO A 119 -0.39 -5.10 -15.16
C PRO A 119 1.01 -4.96 -15.76
N THR A 120 1.63 -3.79 -15.58
CA THR A 120 2.99 -3.48 -16.04
C THR A 120 3.86 -3.02 -14.87
N VAL A 121 4.61 -3.95 -14.28
CA VAL A 121 5.44 -3.68 -13.07
C VAL A 121 6.51 -2.63 -13.30
N TRP A 122 7.16 -2.66 -14.46
CA TRP A 122 8.26 -1.77 -14.78
C TRP A 122 7.82 -0.36 -15.22
N ALA A 123 6.56 -0.20 -15.64
CA ALA A 123 6.10 1.07 -16.20
C ALA A 123 6.10 2.23 -15.18
N PRO A 124 5.60 2.05 -13.93
CA PRO A 124 5.70 3.08 -12.89
C PRO A 124 7.13 3.48 -12.57
N LEU A 125 8.06 2.51 -12.54
CA LEU A 125 9.47 2.78 -12.27
C LEU A 125 10.08 3.64 -13.38
N LYS A 126 9.90 3.25 -14.65
CA LYS A 126 10.38 4.02 -15.81
C LYS A 126 9.79 5.42 -15.88
N ALA A 127 8.50 5.56 -15.54
CA ALA A 127 7.84 6.87 -15.52
C ALA A 127 8.46 7.83 -14.49
N GLN A 128 9.13 7.30 -13.46
CA GLN A 128 9.85 8.06 -12.43
C GLN A 128 11.37 8.08 -12.66
N GLY A 129 11.80 7.83 -13.91
CA GLY A 129 13.20 7.93 -14.31
C GLY A 129 14.10 6.79 -13.83
N TRP A 130 13.54 5.65 -13.40
CA TRP A 130 14.35 4.51 -13.01
C TRP A 130 15.02 3.88 -14.24
N GLU A 131 16.31 3.56 -14.09
CA GLU A 131 17.08 2.89 -15.13
C GLU A 131 16.75 1.40 -15.16
N THR A 132 16.31 0.90 -16.31
CA THR A 132 16.04 -0.53 -16.50
C THR A 132 17.16 -1.19 -17.29
N GLU A 133 17.70 -2.27 -16.77
CA GLU A 133 18.75 -3.06 -17.40
C GLU A 133 18.24 -4.49 -17.62
N ARG A 134 18.53 -5.02 -18.81
CA ARG A 134 18.23 -6.42 -19.17
C ARG A 134 19.54 -7.20 -19.27
N GLY A 135 19.96 -7.79 -18.16
CA GLY A 135 21.07 -8.73 -18.08
C GLY A 135 20.58 -10.17 -17.90
N GLN A 136 21.27 -10.95 -17.05
CA GLN A 136 20.80 -12.28 -16.61
C GLN A 136 19.43 -12.23 -15.90
N HIS A 137 19.12 -11.09 -15.29
CA HIS A 137 17.83 -10.77 -14.69
C HIS A 137 17.36 -9.41 -15.20
N PHE A 138 16.05 -9.20 -15.29
CA PHE A 138 15.53 -7.87 -15.56
C PHE A 138 15.55 -7.06 -14.26
N THR A 139 16.23 -5.92 -14.26
CA THR A 139 16.38 -5.05 -13.10
C THR A 139 15.96 -3.61 -13.40
N ALA A 140 15.45 -2.92 -12.39
CA ALA A 140 15.27 -1.48 -12.38
C ALA A 140 16.01 -0.90 -11.17
N ARG A 141 16.72 0.22 -11.35
CA ARG A 141 17.43 0.92 -10.27
C ARG A 141 16.88 2.33 -10.11
N SER A 142 16.76 2.79 -8.87
CA SER A 142 16.32 4.15 -8.58
C SER A 142 17.35 5.18 -9.07
N PRO A 143 16.94 6.42 -9.36
CA PRO A 143 17.85 7.48 -9.83
C PRO A 143 19.02 7.78 -8.87
N ASP A 144 18.84 7.55 -7.57
CA ASP A 144 19.88 7.69 -6.53
C ASP A 144 20.75 6.42 -6.35
N GLY A 145 20.40 5.31 -7.01
CA GLY A 145 21.12 4.04 -6.96
C GLY A 145 20.96 3.26 -5.65
N ASP A 146 20.08 3.70 -4.76
CA ASP A 146 19.89 3.16 -3.42
C ASP A 146 18.83 2.05 -3.37
N VAL A 147 17.99 1.90 -4.41
CA VAL A 147 17.02 0.82 -4.54
C VAL A 147 17.20 0.05 -5.84
N VAL A 148 17.02 -1.26 -5.75
CA VAL A 148 16.93 -2.16 -6.90
C VAL A 148 15.66 -2.98 -6.81
N VAL A 149 14.92 -3.05 -7.92
CA VAL A 149 13.86 -4.03 -8.15
C VAL A 149 14.36 -5.02 -9.19
N ARG A 150 14.17 -6.31 -8.95
CA ARG A 150 14.66 -7.39 -9.81
C ARG A 150 13.60 -8.47 -9.97
N PHE A 151 13.46 -8.95 -11.19
CA PHE A 151 12.79 -10.21 -11.45
C PHE A 151 13.85 -11.29 -11.67
N HIS A 152 14.00 -12.17 -10.67
CA HIS A 152 14.85 -13.34 -10.77
C HIS A 152 14.11 -14.41 -11.55
N GLN A 153 14.77 -14.98 -12.57
CA GLN A 153 14.34 -16.19 -13.27
C GLN A 153 15.54 -17.15 -13.30
N SER A 154 15.41 -18.32 -12.68
CA SER A 154 16.40 -19.39 -12.78
C SER A 154 15.89 -20.50 -13.72
N ALA A 155 16.81 -21.28 -14.28
CA ALA A 155 16.49 -22.45 -15.11
C ALA A 155 15.69 -23.53 -14.34
N SER A 156 15.76 -23.54 -13.01
CA SER A 156 15.05 -24.48 -12.13
C SER A 156 13.58 -24.10 -11.84
N GLY A 157 13.02 -23.12 -12.55
CA GLY A 157 11.61 -22.71 -12.37
C GLY A 157 11.34 -21.85 -11.14
N GLN A 158 12.38 -21.44 -10.39
CA GLN A 158 12.25 -20.52 -9.26
C GLN A 158 12.31 -19.07 -9.76
N ALA A 159 11.22 -18.60 -10.37
CA ALA A 159 11.06 -17.18 -10.64
C ALA A 159 10.58 -16.46 -9.36
N HIS A 160 11.08 -15.27 -9.05
CA HIS A 160 10.50 -14.46 -7.97
C HIS A 160 10.83 -12.99 -8.17
N TRP A 161 10.03 -12.13 -7.55
CA TRP A 161 10.33 -10.70 -7.49
C TRP A 161 11.08 -10.40 -6.21
N TRP A 162 12.13 -9.60 -6.32
CA TRP A 162 12.89 -9.11 -5.21
C TRP A 162 13.08 -7.61 -5.34
N ALA A 163 12.98 -6.90 -4.23
CA ALA A 163 13.38 -5.50 -4.13
C ALA A 163 14.19 -5.29 -2.86
N GLY A 164 15.17 -4.41 -2.92
CA GLY A 164 15.98 -4.06 -1.75
C GLY A 164 16.43 -2.62 -1.81
N ALA A 165 16.41 -1.96 -0.66
CA ALA A 165 17.04 -0.68 -0.46
C ALA A 165 18.29 -0.80 0.39
N ARG A 166 19.25 0.06 0.12
CA ARG A 166 20.51 0.16 0.85
C ARG A 166 20.84 1.61 1.13
N ASN A 167 21.68 1.82 2.12
CA ASN A 167 22.30 3.10 2.41
C ASN A 167 23.82 2.88 2.63
N GLU A 168 24.51 3.89 3.15
CA GLU A 168 25.95 3.82 3.45
C GLU A 168 26.31 2.75 4.50
N HIS A 169 25.34 2.26 5.27
CA HIS A 169 25.52 1.21 6.28
C HIS A 169 25.15 -0.20 5.77
N GLY A 170 24.71 -0.34 4.51
CA GLY A 170 24.38 -1.61 3.90
C GLY A 170 22.88 -1.75 3.60
N THR A 171 22.37 -2.99 3.62
CA THR A 171 20.96 -3.26 3.29
C THR A 171 20.04 -2.76 4.41
N VAL A 172 19.09 -1.90 4.05
CA VAL A 172 18.10 -1.32 4.98
C VAL A 172 16.87 -2.22 5.09
N TRP A 173 16.36 -2.68 3.94
CA TRP A 173 15.24 -3.60 3.87
C TRP A 173 15.26 -4.43 2.59
N GLN A 174 14.50 -5.51 2.60
CA GLN A 174 14.21 -6.33 1.43
C GLN A 174 12.72 -6.66 1.37
N ALA A 175 12.22 -6.89 0.16
CA ALA A 175 10.89 -7.39 -0.11
C ALA A 175 10.95 -8.48 -1.17
N THR A 176 10.21 -9.56 -0.99
CA THR A 176 10.17 -10.70 -1.90
C THR A 176 8.74 -11.08 -2.20
N PHE A 177 8.44 -11.42 -3.45
CA PHE A 177 7.13 -11.93 -3.88
C PHE A 177 7.32 -13.24 -4.64
N THR A 178 6.51 -14.25 -4.30
CA THR A 178 6.51 -15.54 -5.01
C THR A 178 6.10 -15.37 -6.48
N PRO A 179 6.48 -16.29 -7.38
CA PRO A 179 6.15 -16.18 -8.80
C PRO A 179 4.64 -16.17 -9.08
N SER A 180 3.87 -16.82 -8.22
CA SER A 180 2.40 -16.87 -8.24
C SER A 180 1.73 -15.58 -7.75
N THR A 181 2.49 -14.59 -7.25
CA THR A 181 1.91 -13.33 -6.76
C THR A 181 1.19 -12.61 -7.89
N PRO A 182 -0.08 -12.20 -7.71
CA PRO A 182 -0.81 -11.46 -8.72
C PRO A 182 -0.06 -10.20 -9.18
N MET A 183 0.18 -10.07 -10.48
CA MET A 183 1.02 -9.02 -11.06
C MET A 183 0.55 -7.58 -10.75
N HIS A 184 -0.75 -7.37 -10.53
CA HIS A 184 -1.28 -6.06 -10.12
C HIS A 184 -0.79 -5.64 -8.73
N LEU A 185 -0.50 -6.59 -7.82
CA LEU A 185 0.06 -6.30 -6.50
C LEU A 185 1.54 -5.91 -6.61
N VAL A 186 2.30 -6.60 -7.46
CA VAL A 186 3.71 -6.27 -7.73
C VAL A 186 3.82 -4.91 -8.43
N GLN A 187 2.89 -4.60 -9.34
CA GLN A 187 2.78 -3.26 -9.92
C GLN A 187 2.44 -2.22 -8.86
N ALA A 188 1.49 -2.47 -7.98
CA ALA A 188 1.11 -1.53 -6.93
C ALA A 188 2.26 -1.24 -5.95
N PHE A 189 3.04 -2.27 -5.61
CA PHE A 189 4.32 -2.13 -4.90
C PHE A 189 5.27 -1.19 -5.65
N SER A 190 5.49 -1.46 -6.94
CA SER A 190 6.42 -0.68 -7.76
C SER A 190 5.98 0.78 -7.93
N THR A 191 4.68 1.03 -8.07
CA THR A 191 4.10 2.38 -8.09
C THR A 191 4.38 3.12 -6.78
N ALA A 192 4.12 2.49 -5.63
CA ALA A 192 4.35 3.12 -4.34
C ALA A 192 5.85 3.32 -4.04
N LEU A 193 6.69 2.40 -4.50
CA LEU A 193 8.14 2.46 -4.35
C LEU A 193 8.78 3.60 -5.16
N ALA A 194 8.31 3.83 -6.39
CA ALA A 194 8.85 4.85 -7.28
C ALA A 194 8.27 6.25 -7.09
N ASP A 195 7.17 6.39 -6.35
CA ASP A 195 6.56 7.69 -6.07
C ASP A 195 7.58 8.60 -5.34
N PRO A 196 7.88 9.80 -5.87
CA PRO A 196 8.92 10.67 -5.33
C PRO A 196 8.45 11.49 -4.13
N GLN A 197 7.17 11.45 -3.76
CA GLN A 197 6.64 12.29 -2.71
C GLN A 197 7.29 11.98 -1.35
N PRO A 198 7.82 12.99 -0.64
CA PRO A 198 8.43 12.80 0.65
C PRO A 198 7.39 12.33 1.67
N VAL A 199 7.83 11.56 2.65
CA VAL A 199 6.94 11.00 3.67
C VAL A 199 7.21 11.64 5.02
N MET A 200 6.13 11.86 5.78
CA MET A 200 6.22 12.55 7.05
C MET A 200 6.67 11.60 8.15
N ARG A 201 7.64 12.03 8.97
CA ARG A 201 8.07 11.34 10.18
C ARG A 201 8.09 12.30 11.36
N PRO A 202 7.61 11.90 12.55
CA PRO A 202 7.76 12.70 13.75
C PRO A 202 9.24 12.80 14.15
N LEU A 203 9.56 13.76 15.01
CA LEU A 203 10.88 13.86 15.62
C LEU A 203 11.31 12.51 16.23
N GLY A 204 12.58 12.15 16.04
CA GLY A 204 13.15 10.88 16.54
C GLY A 204 12.80 9.63 15.71
N HIS A 205 12.01 9.76 14.64
CA HIS A 205 11.61 8.64 13.77
C HIS A 205 12.20 8.71 12.36
N VAL A 206 13.14 9.63 12.13
CA VAL A 206 13.94 9.66 10.90
C VAL A 206 15.13 8.72 11.10
N PRO A 207 15.30 7.66 10.28
CA PRO A 207 16.47 6.80 10.37
C PRO A 207 17.76 7.59 10.13
N PRO A 208 18.87 7.25 10.80
CA PRO A 208 20.16 7.87 10.52
C PRO A 208 20.68 7.41 9.16
N SER A 209 20.85 8.34 8.23
CA SER A 209 21.56 8.12 6.97
C SER A 209 21.96 9.42 6.29
N GLN A 210 23.14 9.46 5.69
CA GLN A 210 23.64 10.53 4.82
C GLN A 210 22.91 10.58 3.46
N ARG A 211 22.18 9.50 3.10
CA ARG A 211 21.36 9.42 1.89
C ARG A 211 19.97 10.05 2.07
N ILE A 212 19.61 10.43 3.30
CA ILE A 212 18.32 11.04 3.62
C ILE A 212 18.46 12.56 3.67
N ARG A 213 17.59 13.26 2.94
CA ARG A 213 17.33 14.69 3.14
C ARG A 213 16.03 14.86 3.93
N THR A 214 16.03 15.85 4.82
CA THR A 214 14.85 16.17 5.62
C THR A 214 14.49 17.64 5.49
N THR A 215 13.19 17.91 5.40
CA THR A 215 12.64 19.26 5.50
C THR A 215 11.81 19.35 6.78
N SER A 216 12.21 20.24 7.67
CA SER A 216 11.50 20.54 8.92
C SER A 216 10.13 21.16 8.64
N VAL A 217 9.08 20.62 9.26
CA VAL A 217 7.72 21.15 9.17
C VAL A 217 7.02 21.14 10.54
N SER A 218 6.30 22.21 10.84
CA SER A 218 5.48 22.32 12.05
C SER A 218 4.04 21.94 11.72
N VAL A 219 3.52 20.90 12.36
CA VAL A 219 2.19 20.35 12.05
C VAL A 219 1.34 20.30 13.32
N LEU A 220 0.10 20.76 13.22
CA LEU A 220 -0.87 20.65 14.31
C LEU A 220 -1.38 19.20 14.41
N PRO A 221 -1.60 18.67 15.63
CA PRO A 221 -2.22 17.35 15.81
C PRO A 221 -3.53 17.17 15.04
N SER A 222 -4.36 18.21 14.97
CA SER A 222 -5.60 18.20 14.16
C SER A 222 -5.37 18.00 12.66
N GLN A 223 -4.28 18.52 12.09
CA GLN A 223 -3.93 18.31 10.68
C GLN A 223 -3.54 16.85 10.44
N LEU A 224 -2.73 16.26 11.33
CA LEU A 224 -2.37 14.83 11.26
C LEU A 224 -3.62 13.94 11.33
N SER A 225 -4.52 14.22 12.29
CA SER A 225 -5.78 13.51 12.41
C SER A 225 -6.66 13.67 11.17
N ALA A 226 -6.73 14.87 10.60
CA ALA A 226 -7.50 15.13 9.39
C ALA A 226 -6.98 14.33 8.19
N TRP A 227 -5.66 14.25 7.98
CA TRP A 227 -5.07 13.43 6.93
C TRP A 227 -5.32 11.94 7.13
N GLN A 228 -5.18 11.44 8.36
CA GLN A 228 -5.51 10.06 8.69
C GLN A 228 -7.00 9.77 8.43
N GLN A 229 -7.89 10.67 8.84
CA GLN A 229 -9.33 10.53 8.63
C GLN A 229 -9.71 10.60 7.15
N ALA A 230 -9.03 11.43 6.34
CA ALA A 230 -9.23 11.47 4.90
C ALA A 230 -8.86 10.12 4.26
N ARG A 231 -7.74 9.52 4.66
CA ARG A 231 -7.33 8.17 4.20
C ARG A 231 -8.34 7.09 4.61
N ILE A 232 -8.81 7.09 5.85
CA ILE A 232 -9.85 6.17 6.35
C ILE A 232 -11.16 6.34 5.58
N THR A 233 -11.57 7.58 5.31
CA THR A 233 -12.78 7.89 4.55
C THR A 233 -12.68 7.41 3.11
N ALA A 234 -11.54 7.61 2.46
CA ALA A 234 -11.27 7.10 1.12
C ALA A 234 -11.33 5.57 1.06
N ALA A 235 -10.79 4.88 2.07
CA ALA A 235 -10.86 3.42 2.20
C ALA A 235 -12.31 2.93 2.24
N ARG A 236 -13.13 3.55 3.11
CA ARG A 236 -14.56 3.25 3.20
C ARG A 236 -15.24 3.47 1.84
N ALA A 237 -15.05 4.63 1.22
CA ALA A 237 -15.67 4.94 -0.06
C ALA A 237 -15.34 3.89 -1.15
N ALA A 238 -14.09 3.43 -1.22
CA ALA A 238 -13.68 2.38 -2.16
C ALA A 238 -14.37 1.03 -1.89
N THR A 239 -14.49 0.63 -0.63
CA THR A 239 -15.22 -0.60 -0.25
C THR A 239 -16.70 -0.51 -0.58
N TRP A 240 -17.33 0.63 -0.29
CA TRP A 240 -18.74 0.87 -0.62
C TRP A 240 -18.99 0.79 -2.14
N ALA A 241 -18.13 1.41 -2.95
CA ALA A 241 -18.23 1.34 -4.40
C ALA A 241 -18.09 -0.10 -4.93
N SER A 242 -17.17 -0.87 -4.36
CA SER A 242 -16.94 -2.27 -4.74
C SER A 242 -18.14 -3.16 -4.43
N ASN A 243 -18.72 -3.01 -3.23
CA ASN A 243 -19.91 -3.76 -2.82
C ASN A 243 -21.15 -3.37 -3.63
N ALA A 244 -21.36 -2.07 -3.88
CA ALA A 244 -22.47 -1.59 -4.70
C ALA A 244 -22.42 -2.18 -6.13
N PHE A 245 -21.22 -2.24 -6.72
CA PHE A 245 -21.01 -2.84 -8.03
C PHE A 245 -21.21 -4.37 -8.05
N ALA A 246 -20.83 -5.06 -6.97
CA ALA A 246 -21.11 -6.48 -6.81
C ALA A 246 -22.64 -6.74 -6.71
N SER A 247 -23.35 -5.94 -5.92
CA SER A 247 -24.81 -6.01 -5.80
C SER A 247 -25.54 -5.69 -7.12
N SER A 248 -25.05 -4.72 -7.90
CA SER A 248 -25.65 -4.40 -9.20
C SER A 248 -25.45 -5.52 -10.23
N ARG A 249 -24.30 -6.23 -10.20
CA ARG A 249 -24.07 -7.41 -11.05
C ARG A 249 -24.88 -8.63 -10.62
N ALA A 250 -25.18 -8.76 -9.33
CA ALA A 250 -25.92 -9.89 -8.79
C ALA A 250 -27.44 -9.81 -9.06
N ARG A 251 -27.97 -8.67 -9.52
CA ARG A 251 -29.38 -8.54 -9.88
C ARG A 251 -29.60 -9.05 -11.32
N PRO A 252 -30.31 -10.18 -11.53
CA PRO A 252 -30.71 -10.57 -12.88
C PRO A 252 -31.61 -9.46 -13.42
N GLN A 253 -31.37 -9.02 -14.66
CA GLN A 253 -32.37 -8.28 -15.42
C GLN A 253 -33.58 -9.20 -15.56
N GLY A 254 -34.58 -9.01 -14.70
CA GLY A 254 -35.85 -9.72 -14.81
C GLY A 254 -36.44 -9.44 -16.18
N ALA A 255 -36.70 -10.51 -16.93
CA ALA A 255 -37.43 -10.47 -18.19
C ALA A 255 -38.75 -9.70 -17.99
N GLY A 256 -38.87 -8.54 -18.63
CA GLY A 256 -40.00 -7.66 -18.38
C GLY A 256 -40.22 -6.62 -19.46
N THR A 257 -40.58 -7.07 -20.67
CA THR A 257 -41.68 -6.47 -21.46
C THR A 257 -41.92 -7.34 -22.71
N ARG A 258 -42.99 -8.15 -22.68
CA ARG A 258 -43.60 -8.67 -23.92
C ARG A 258 -44.25 -7.49 -24.64
N PRO A 259 -43.93 -7.20 -25.91
CA PRO A 259 -44.67 -6.21 -26.67
C PRO A 259 -46.07 -6.76 -26.98
N TYR A 260 -47.10 -6.00 -26.62
CA TYR A 260 -48.48 -6.21 -27.07
C TYR A 260 -48.53 -6.13 -28.60
N ALA A 261 -48.81 -7.25 -29.26
CA ALA A 261 -49.14 -7.26 -30.68
C ALA A 261 -50.59 -6.76 -30.86
N LYS A 262 -50.74 -5.56 -31.44
CA LYS A 262 -52.01 -5.11 -32.00
C LYS A 262 -52.33 -5.95 -33.23
N ALA A 263 -53.34 -6.81 -33.15
CA ALA A 263 -53.97 -7.39 -34.33
C ALA A 263 -54.99 -6.38 -34.89
N GLY A 264 -54.61 -5.69 -35.97
CA GLY A 264 -55.50 -4.89 -36.79
C GLY A 264 -56.14 -5.73 -37.91
N ARG A 265 -57.46 -5.60 -38.05
CA ARG A 265 -58.32 -6.14 -39.12
C ARG A 265 -57.81 -5.88 -40.55
N MET A 266 -57.98 -6.86 -41.44
CA MET A 266 -58.46 -6.69 -42.83
C MET A 266 -59.24 -7.97 -43.18
N ARG A 267 -60.57 -7.86 -43.32
CA ARG A 267 -61.38 -7.94 -44.57
C ARG A 267 -61.52 -9.37 -45.09
#